data_AF-A0A3D0IFB6-F1
#
_entry.id   AF-A0A3D0IFB6-F1
#
_cell.length_a   1.000
_cell.length_b   1.000
_cell.length_c   1.000
_cell.angle_alpha   90.00
_cell.angle_beta   90.00
_cell.angle_gamma   90.00
#
_symmetry.space_group_name_H-M   'P 1'
#
loop_
_entity.id
_entity.type
_entity.pdbx_description
1 polymer ?
#
loop_
_entity_poly.entity_id
_entity_poly.type
_entity_poly.pdbx_seq_one_letter_code
_entity_poly.pdbx_strand_id
1 'polypeptide(L)'
;DIDVTAGEVKFANQNINEENALLGTNVPLLTHGGRQTLSGVQATSWARIRSLDSDYVRSGRQRTLAISLMHKVASYKWTAKIALLEDAAGMFETNMNSKDMMRLATDAVDVLGEVKEYRAPADGMFKVQDNPWMMIVDWSKQLPDLHRFIWEEE
;
A
#
# COMPACT_ATOMS: atom_id res chain seq x y z
N ASP A 1 10.83 1.27 6.69
CA ASP A 1 10.25 1.24 8.04
C ASP A 1 8.85 1.77 7.99
N ILE A 2 8.03 1.41 8.97
CA ILE A 2 6.67 1.92 9.15
C ILE A 2 6.58 2.53 10.55
N ASP A 3 5.92 3.68 10.66
CA ASP A 3 5.57 4.27 11.94
C ASP A 3 4.23 3.71 12.41
N VAL A 4 4.28 2.72 13.31
CA VAL A 4 3.09 2.04 13.83
C VAL A 4 2.60 2.80 15.06
N THR A 5 1.38 3.31 15.05
CA THR A 5 0.87 4.01 16.24
C THR A 5 0.65 3.03 17.40
N ALA A 6 0.71 3.51 18.64
CA ALA A 6 0.45 2.67 19.81
C ALA A 6 -0.96 2.01 19.78
N GLY A 7 -1.95 2.70 19.20
CA GLY A 7 -3.30 2.17 19.03
C GLY A 7 -3.39 1.04 18.00
N GLU A 8 -2.51 1.04 16.99
CA GLU A 8 -2.49 0.02 15.93
C GLU A 8 -1.84 -1.30 16.38
N VAL A 9 -0.93 -1.27 17.36
CA VAL A 9 -0.18 -2.45 17.82
C VAL A 9 -1.10 -3.63 18.15
N LYS A 10 -2.18 -3.37 18.89
CA LYS A 10 -3.15 -4.40 19.26
C LYS A 10 -3.79 -5.06 18.04
N PHE A 11 -4.24 -4.26 17.07
CA PHE A 11 -4.95 -4.75 15.89
C PHE A 11 -4.00 -5.38 14.88
N ALA A 12 -2.78 -4.86 14.73
CA ALA A 12 -1.73 -5.50 13.97
C ALA A 12 -1.43 -6.90 14.54
N ASN A 13 -1.31 -7.03 15.87
CA ASN A 13 -1.03 -8.31 16.52
C ASN A 13 -2.17 -9.32 16.40
N GLN A 14 -3.42 -8.87 16.35
CA GLN A 14 -4.56 -9.76 16.04
C GLN A 14 -4.39 -10.36 14.65
N ASN A 15 -4.13 -9.51 13.64
CA ASN A 15 -3.91 -9.94 12.27
C ASN A 15 -2.66 -10.84 12.13
N ILE A 16 -1.57 -10.53 12.85
CA ILE A 16 -0.34 -11.36 12.84
C ILE A 16 -0.62 -12.76 13.36
N ASN A 17 -1.40 -12.89 14.43
CA ASN A 17 -1.77 -14.21 14.97
C ASN A 17 -2.62 -15.01 13.96
N GLU A 18 -3.58 -14.36 13.31
CA GLU A 18 -4.40 -14.99 12.26
C GLU A 18 -3.51 -15.47 11.10
N GLU A 19 -2.60 -14.62 10.63
CA GLU A 19 -1.71 -14.92 9.50
C GLU A 19 -0.69 -16.01 9.86
N ASN A 20 -0.15 -16.00 11.08
CA ASN A 20 0.69 -17.09 11.61
C ASN A 20 -0.05 -18.43 11.60
N ALA A 21 -1.32 -18.45 12.07
CA ALA A 21 -2.13 -19.65 12.09
C ALA A 21 -2.46 -20.17 10.68
N LEU A 22 -2.76 -19.27 9.73
CA LEU A 22 -3.09 -19.62 8.35
C LEU A 22 -1.87 -20.13 7.56
N LEU A 23 -0.70 -19.52 7.77
CA LEU A 23 0.52 -19.84 7.03
C LEU A 23 1.39 -20.90 7.74
N GLY A 24 1.03 -21.32 8.95
CA GLY A 24 1.86 -22.21 9.77
C GLY A 24 3.20 -21.57 10.18
N THR A 25 3.23 -20.25 10.36
CA THR A 25 4.43 -19.48 10.73
C THR A 25 4.37 -19.02 12.18
N ASN A 26 5.49 -18.50 12.70
CA ASN A 26 5.59 -18.00 14.07
C ASN A 26 6.29 -16.63 14.11
N VAL A 27 5.77 -15.68 13.33
CA VAL A 27 6.30 -14.33 13.27
C VAL A 27 6.01 -13.59 14.59
N PRO A 28 7.01 -12.93 15.20
CA PRO A 28 6.83 -12.22 16.47
C PRO A 28 5.79 -11.10 16.40
N LEU A 29 5.12 -10.86 17.52
CA LEU A 29 4.20 -9.75 17.71
C LEU A 29 4.97 -8.42 17.89
N LEU A 30 4.31 -7.32 17.54
CA LEU A 30 4.79 -5.97 17.80
C LEU A 30 4.68 -5.66 19.30
N THR A 31 5.73 -5.10 19.88
CA THR A 31 5.81 -4.82 21.34
C THR A 31 5.57 -3.36 21.69
N HIS A 32 5.77 -2.44 20.73
CA HIS A 32 5.60 -1.01 20.93
C HIS A 32 5.13 -0.31 19.65
N GLY A 33 4.57 0.89 19.81
CA GLY A 33 4.38 1.83 18.70
C GLY A 33 5.67 2.60 18.39
N GLY A 34 5.66 3.36 17.31
CA GLY A 34 6.81 4.08 16.76
C GLY A 34 7.37 3.42 15.50
N ARG A 35 8.35 4.12 14.90
CA ARG A 35 9.07 3.70 13.70
C ARG A 35 9.82 2.39 13.92
N GLN A 36 9.52 1.40 13.10
CA GLN A 36 10.13 0.07 13.18
C GLN A 36 10.16 -0.63 11.81
N THR A 37 11.04 -1.62 11.69
CA THR A 37 11.11 -2.50 10.52
C THR A 37 10.16 -3.67 10.70
N LEU A 38 9.21 -3.81 9.79
CA LEU A 38 8.24 -4.90 9.78
C LEU A 38 8.70 -6.02 8.82
N SER A 39 8.49 -7.27 9.21
CA SER A 39 8.56 -8.43 8.32
C SER A 39 7.39 -8.44 7.33
N GLY A 40 7.41 -9.35 6.35
CA GLY A 40 6.30 -9.50 5.38
C GLY A 40 4.94 -9.72 6.05
N VAL A 41 4.85 -10.67 6.97
CA VAL A 41 3.63 -10.94 7.75
C VAL A 41 3.22 -9.72 8.59
N GLN A 42 4.16 -9.09 9.29
CA GLN A 42 3.85 -7.91 10.12
C GLN A 42 3.35 -6.73 9.29
N ALA A 43 3.98 -6.47 8.13
CA ALA A 43 3.61 -5.37 7.25
C ALA A 43 2.23 -5.59 6.63
N THR A 44 1.96 -6.79 6.11
CA THR A 44 0.65 -7.17 5.56
C THR A 44 -0.43 -7.10 6.64
N SER A 45 -0.15 -7.64 7.83
CA SER A 45 -1.06 -7.58 8.98
C SER A 45 -1.37 -6.16 9.44
N TRP A 46 -0.39 -5.26 9.48
CA TRP A 46 -0.61 -3.84 9.80
C TRP A 46 -1.45 -3.13 8.72
N ALA A 47 -1.15 -3.34 7.43
CA ALA A 47 -1.91 -2.75 6.32
C ALA A 47 -3.36 -3.25 6.22
N ARG A 48 -3.67 -4.40 6.83
CA ARG A 48 -5.01 -5.02 6.85
C ARG A 48 -5.88 -4.62 8.05
N ILE A 49 -5.39 -3.79 8.97
CA ILE A 49 -6.19 -3.31 10.11
C ILE A 49 -7.50 -2.68 9.62
N ARG A 50 -8.63 -3.26 10.06
CA ARG A 50 -9.99 -2.82 9.72
C ARG A 50 -10.80 -2.35 10.93
N SER A 51 -10.59 -2.96 12.09
CA SER A 51 -11.45 -2.77 13.28
C SER A 51 -11.11 -1.55 14.12
N LEU A 52 -10.16 -0.72 13.69
CA LEU A 52 -9.70 0.46 14.42
C LEU A 52 -10.37 1.76 13.91
N ASP A 53 -10.66 1.84 12.61
CA ASP A 53 -11.03 3.08 11.95
C ASP A 53 -11.78 2.86 10.62
N SER A 54 -12.00 3.95 9.88
CA SER A 54 -12.65 3.94 8.57
C SER A 54 -11.78 3.27 7.49
N ASP A 55 -12.43 2.79 6.43
CA ASP A 55 -11.74 2.24 5.25
C ASP A 55 -10.74 3.22 4.61
N TYR A 56 -10.97 4.54 4.79
CA TYR A 56 -10.03 5.57 4.35
C TYR A 56 -8.67 5.45 5.03
N VAL A 57 -8.64 5.22 6.35
CA VAL A 57 -7.39 5.09 7.10
C VAL A 57 -6.69 3.79 6.72
N ARG A 58 -7.45 2.71 6.50
CA ARG A 58 -6.92 1.46 5.92
C ARG A 58 -6.27 1.67 4.55
N SER A 59 -6.93 2.39 3.64
CA SER A 59 -6.35 2.74 2.33
C SER A 59 -5.07 3.58 2.48
N GLY A 60 -5.02 4.46 3.49
CA GLY A 60 -3.82 5.22 3.86
C GLY A 60 -2.67 4.32 4.28
N ARG A 61 -2.90 3.32 5.15
CA ARG A 61 -1.86 2.35 5.55
C ARG A 61 -1.29 1.58 4.37
N GLN A 62 -2.16 1.09 3.48
CA GLN A 62 -1.75 0.37 2.28
C GLN A 62 -0.87 1.24 1.38
N ARG A 63 -1.24 2.52 1.21
CA ARG A 63 -0.43 3.48 0.48
C ARG A 63 0.92 3.73 1.15
N THR A 64 0.95 3.96 2.46
CA THR A 64 2.19 4.13 3.23
C THR A 64 3.13 2.93 3.07
N LEU A 65 2.58 1.72 3.12
CA LEU A 65 3.35 0.49 2.90
C LEU A 65 3.91 0.42 1.47
N ALA A 66 3.08 0.68 0.46
CA ALA A 66 3.52 0.68 -0.94
C ALA A 66 4.63 1.71 -1.20
N ILE A 67 4.46 2.95 -0.73
CA ILE A 67 5.48 4.02 -0.87
C ILE A 67 6.76 3.63 -0.13
N SER A 68 6.66 3.07 1.07
CA SER A 68 7.82 2.60 1.84
C SER A 68 8.57 1.48 1.12
N LEU A 69 7.86 0.57 0.46
CA LEU A 69 8.45 -0.48 -0.38
C LEU A 69 9.13 0.11 -1.61
N MET A 70 8.50 1.07 -2.29
CA MET A 70 9.12 1.75 -3.44
C MET A 70 10.42 2.45 -3.05
N HIS A 71 10.45 3.20 -1.95
CA HIS A 71 11.69 3.80 -1.44
C HIS A 71 12.76 2.75 -1.10
N LYS A 72 12.37 1.63 -0.50
CA LYS A 72 13.30 0.54 -0.16
C LYS A 72 13.92 -0.05 -1.43
N VAL A 73 13.11 -0.38 -2.43
CA VAL A 73 13.59 -0.90 -3.71
C VAL A 73 14.44 0.13 -4.45
N ALA A 74 14.06 1.40 -4.45
CA ALA A 74 14.83 2.48 -5.08
C ALA A 74 16.24 2.61 -4.49
N SER A 75 16.38 2.41 -3.17
CA SER A 75 17.66 2.45 -2.46
C SER A 75 18.61 1.28 -2.80
N TYR A 76 18.10 0.21 -3.40
CA TYR A 76 18.93 -0.95 -3.74
C TYR A 76 19.88 -0.65 -4.91
N LYS A 77 21.05 -1.29 -4.87
CA LYS A 77 21.96 -1.35 -6.02
C LYS A 77 21.28 -2.04 -7.20
N TRP A 78 21.70 -1.70 -8.41
CA TRP A 78 21.15 -2.24 -9.64
C TRP A 78 21.08 -3.78 -9.67
N THR A 79 22.15 -4.46 -9.27
CA THR A 79 22.21 -5.92 -9.23
C THR A 79 21.18 -6.53 -8.27
N ALA A 80 20.91 -5.87 -7.14
CA ALA A 80 19.90 -6.32 -6.18
C ALA A 80 18.46 -6.08 -6.69
N LYS A 81 18.24 -5.06 -7.53
CA LYS A 81 16.95 -4.85 -8.21
C LYS A 81 16.66 -5.95 -9.22
N ILE A 82 17.67 -6.38 -9.97
CA ILE A 82 17.55 -7.53 -10.89
C ILE A 82 17.24 -8.82 -10.12
N ALA A 83 18.01 -9.12 -9.08
CA ALA A 83 17.78 -10.31 -8.27
C ALA A 83 16.37 -10.32 -7.65
N LEU A 84 15.88 -9.17 -7.17
CA LEU A 84 14.51 -9.04 -6.67
C LEU A 84 13.45 -9.34 -7.75
N LEU A 85 13.66 -8.88 -8.98
CA LEU A 85 12.74 -9.13 -10.10
C LEU A 85 12.69 -10.63 -10.44
N GLU A 86 13.84 -11.31 -10.39
CA GLU A 86 13.93 -12.76 -10.62
C GLU A 86 13.27 -13.54 -9.48
N ASP A 87 13.52 -13.16 -8.22
CA ASP A 87 12.92 -13.80 -7.04
C ASP A 87 11.39 -13.60 -6.99
N ALA A 88 10.90 -12.46 -7.45
CA ALA A 88 9.47 -12.14 -7.48
C ALA A 88 8.75 -12.72 -8.72
N ALA A 89 9.49 -13.28 -9.68
CA ALA A 89 8.89 -13.83 -10.89
C ALA A 89 7.91 -14.97 -10.53
N GLY A 90 6.69 -14.89 -11.04
CA GLY A 90 5.63 -15.86 -10.74
C GLY A 90 4.89 -15.62 -9.41
N MET A 91 5.28 -14.59 -8.63
CA MET A 91 4.51 -14.15 -7.45
C MET A 91 3.40 -13.13 -7.79
N PHE A 92 3.41 -12.60 -9.01
CA PHE A 92 2.41 -11.64 -9.50
C PHE A 92 2.13 -11.86 -10.99
N GLU A 93 0.95 -11.42 -11.42
CA GLU A 93 0.53 -11.43 -12.83
C GLU A 93 0.60 -10.02 -13.40
N THR A 94 1.22 -9.87 -14.57
CA THR A 94 1.34 -8.58 -15.27
C THR A 94 1.45 -8.78 -16.78
N ASN A 95 1.08 -7.76 -17.55
CA ASN A 95 1.36 -7.67 -18.98
C ASN A 95 2.71 -7.00 -19.30
N MET A 96 3.43 -6.53 -18.28
CA MET A 96 4.78 -5.99 -18.44
C MET A 96 5.80 -7.11 -18.62
N ASN A 97 6.68 -7.00 -19.61
CA ASN A 97 7.84 -7.89 -19.68
C ASN A 97 8.96 -7.37 -18.76
N SER A 98 10.03 -8.17 -18.58
CA SER A 98 11.18 -7.80 -17.73
C SER A 98 11.83 -6.47 -18.10
N LYS A 99 11.84 -6.08 -19.39
CA LYS A 99 12.39 -4.79 -19.83
C LYS A 99 11.48 -3.62 -19.41
N ASP A 100 10.16 -3.78 -19.52
CA ASP A 100 9.20 -2.75 -19.07
C ASP A 100 9.32 -2.52 -17.57
N MET A 101 9.39 -3.59 -16.77
CA MET A 101 9.56 -3.50 -15.32
C MET A 101 10.89 -2.84 -14.94
N MET A 102 11.95 -3.15 -15.66
CA MET A 102 13.27 -2.58 -15.40
C MET A 102 13.36 -1.09 -15.76
N ARG A 103 12.74 -0.70 -16.88
CA ARG A 103 12.58 0.72 -17.24
C ARG A 103 11.82 1.46 -16.14
N LEU A 104 10.65 0.93 -15.74
CA LEU A 104 9.84 1.52 -14.67
C LEU A 104 10.61 1.65 -13.36
N ALA A 105 11.38 0.62 -12.98
CA ALA A 105 12.20 0.66 -11.76
C ALA A 105 13.31 1.71 -11.81
N THR A 106 13.79 2.06 -13.01
CA THR A 106 14.77 3.14 -13.20
C THR A 106 14.08 4.50 -13.13
N ASP A 107 13.01 4.69 -13.90
CA ASP A 107 12.24 5.95 -13.94
C ASP A 107 11.66 6.32 -12.57
N ALA A 108 11.21 5.31 -11.80
CA ALA A 108 10.66 5.52 -10.47
C ALA A 108 11.66 6.13 -9.47
N VAL A 109 12.96 5.82 -9.60
CA VAL A 109 13.98 6.37 -8.68
C VAL A 109 14.01 7.90 -8.74
N ASP A 110 13.82 8.47 -9.92
CA ASP A 110 13.93 9.91 -10.15
C ASP A 110 12.72 10.68 -9.62
N VAL A 111 11.55 10.05 -9.52
CA VAL A 111 10.27 10.72 -9.17
C VAL A 111 9.78 10.43 -7.74
N LEU A 112 10.42 9.50 -7.02
CA LEU A 112 9.99 9.10 -5.67
C LEU A 112 10.09 10.22 -4.62
N GLY A 113 10.81 11.32 -4.90
CA GLY A 113 10.88 12.48 -4.02
C GLY A 113 9.60 13.31 -3.96
N GLU A 114 8.72 13.21 -4.96
CA GLU A 114 7.55 14.08 -5.15
C GLU A 114 6.27 13.28 -5.43
N VAL A 115 6.03 12.21 -4.66
CA VAL A 115 4.82 11.39 -4.83
C VAL A 115 3.58 12.20 -4.43
N LYS A 116 2.76 12.56 -5.43
CA LYS A 116 1.42 13.12 -5.23
C LYS A 116 0.42 11.98 -4.98
N GLU A 117 -0.53 12.20 -4.08
CA GLU A 117 -1.54 11.20 -3.71
C GLU A 117 -2.95 11.62 -4.13
N TYR A 118 -3.74 10.65 -4.56
CA TYR A 118 -5.16 10.82 -4.82
C TYR A 118 -5.96 9.63 -4.26
N ARG A 119 -7.19 9.88 -3.83
CA ARG A 119 -8.12 8.84 -3.38
C ARG A 119 -9.44 9.00 -4.12
N ALA A 120 -9.81 7.96 -4.87
CA ALA A 120 -11.13 7.83 -5.47
C ALA A 120 -11.96 6.79 -4.68
N PRO A 121 -13.23 7.08 -4.33
CA PRO A 121 -13.90 8.36 -4.50
C PRO A 121 -13.37 9.43 -3.53
N ALA A 122 -13.27 10.68 -4.00
CA ALA A 122 -12.91 11.81 -3.15
C ALA A 122 -14.06 12.20 -2.21
N ASP A 123 -13.74 12.90 -1.12
CA ASP A 123 -14.75 13.33 -0.15
C ASP A 123 -15.83 14.19 -0.81
N GLY A 124 -17.10 13.90 -0.52
CA GLY A 124 -18.24 14.60 -1.12
C GLY A 124 -18.58 14.20 -2.56
N MET A 125 -17.84 13.26 -3.16
CA MET A 125 -18.08 12.76 -4.53
C MET A 125 -18.73 11.38 -4.58
N PHE A 126 -19.32 10.91 -3.48
CA PHE A 126 -20.04 9.65 -3.44
C PHE A 126 -21.19 9.70 -2.42
N LYS A 127 -22.11 8.76 -2.55
CA LYS A 127 -23.13 8.45 -1.55
C LYS A 127 -22.93 7.02 -1.06
N VAL A 128 -23.25 6.75 0.19
CA VAL A 128 -23.23 5.39 0.75
C VAL A 128 -24.63 4.80 0.62
N GLN A 129 -24.70 3.61 0.02
CA GLN A 129 -25.85 2.71 0.13
C GLN A 129 -25.51 1.69 1.21
N ASP A 130 -26.35 1.51 2.22
CA ASP A 130 -26.02 0.65 3.36
C ASP A 130 -26.26 -0.85 3.11
N ASN A 131 -27.15 -1.20 2.16
CA ASN A 131 -27.51 -2.60 1.91
C ASN A 131 -27.77 -2.90 0.41
N PRO A 132 -26.90 -3.68 -0.27
CA PRO A 132 -25.55 -4.02 0.16
C PRO A 132 -24.70 -2.75 0.35
N TRP A 133 -23.72 -2.81 1.25
CA TRP A 133 -22.83 -1.68 1.51
C TRP A 133 -22.02 -1.34 0.24
N MET A 134 -22.22 -0.15 -0.32
CA MET A 134 -21.54 0.32 -1.52
C MET A 134 -21.35 1.84 -1.48
N MET A 135 -20.24 2.29 -2.07
CA MET A 135 -20.03 3.70 -2.40
C MET A 135 -20.50 3.93 -3.84
N ILE A 136 -21.56 4.71 -4.02
CA ILE A 136 -22.09 5.12 -5.33
C ILE A 136 -21.42 6.44 -5.70
N VAL A 137 -20.53 6.38 -6.69
CA VAL A 137 -19.69 7.50 -7.13
C VAL A 137 -20.50 8.48 -7.99
N ASP A 138 -20.31 9.78 -7.74
CA ASP A 138 -20.75 10.85 -8.63
C ASP A 138 -19.68 11.09 -9.71
N TRP A 139 -19.77 10.33 -10.80
CA TRP A 139 -18.81 10.40 -11.90
C TRP A 139 -18.72 11.78 -12.56
N SER A 140 -19.78 12.58 -12.49
CA SER A 140 -19.79 13.95 -13.05
C SER A 140 -18.81 14.88 -12.33
N LYS A 141 -18.48 14.58 -11.07
CA LYS A 141 -17.51 15.31 -10.24
C LYS A 141 -16.18 14.58 -10.14
N GLN A 142 -16.24 13.27 -9.98
CA GLN A 142 -15.06 12.43 -9.77
C GLN A 142 -14.16 12.35 -11.00
N LEU A 143 -14.71 12.31 -12.21
CA LEU A 143 -13.90 12.21 -13.43
C LEU A 143 -13.11 13.50 -13.70
N PRO A 144 -13.71 14.71 -13.70
CA PRO A 144 -12.94 15.94 -13.90
C PRO A 144 -11.83 16.13 -12.88
N ASP A 145 -12.09 15.80 -11.61
CA ASP A 145 -11.11 15.96 -10.53
C ASP A 145 -9.93 14.98 -10.66
N LEU A 146 -10.20 13.72 -11.02
CA LEU A 146 -9.15 12.75 -11.31
C LEU A 146 -8.34 13.13 -12.56
N HIS A 147 -8.99 13.67 -13.60
CA HIS A 147 -8.30 14.17 -14.80
C HIS A 147 -7.34 15.31 -14.46
N ARG A 148 -7.81 16.31 -13.70
CA ARG A 148 -6.96 17.41 -13.21
C ARG A 148 -5.77 16.87 -12.41
N PHE A 149 -5.98 15.88 -11.55
CA PHE A 149 -4.91 15.28 -10.76
C PHE A 149 -3.82 14.61 -11.63
N ILE A 150 -4.21 13.89 -12.68
CA ILE A 150 -3.27 13.14 -13.54
C ILE A 150 -2.57 14.05 -14.55
N TRP A 151 -3.30 14.98 -15.16
CA TRP A 151 -2.83 15.76 -16.31
C TRP A 151 -2.43 17.20 -15.97
N GLU A 152 -2.60 17.62 -14.71
CA GLU A 152 -2.31 18.98 -14.24
C GLU A 152 -3.08 20.07 -15.02
N GLU A 153 -4.24 19.73 -15.58
CA GLU A 153 -5.13 20.68 -16.26
C GLU A 153 -5.78 21.63 -15.22
N GLU A 154 -5.47 22.92 -15.27
CA GLU A 154 -6.14 23.97 -14.46
C GLU A 154 -7.67 23.97 -14.69
#